data_AF-A0A9X3X0N2-F1
#
_entry.id   AF-A0A9X3X0N2-F1
#
_cell.length_a   1.000
_cell.length_b   1.000
_cell.length_c   1.000
_cell.angle_alpha   90.00
_cell.angle_beta   90.00
_cell.angle_gamma   90.00
#
_symmetry.space_group_name_H-M   'P 1'
#
loop_
_entity.id
_entity.type
_entity.pdbx_description
1 polymer ?
#
loop_
_entity_poly.entity_id
_entity_poly.type
_entity_poly.pdbx_seq_one_letter_code
_entity_poly.pdbx_strand_id
1 'polypeptide(L)'
;MAVLLGDEAQRASWPESFLSRLREWGIRLVPLAEGRFMLSTFSNSTYGAVEFLGPEAGGARFSGEIWATMPSPCPFLDDLAILGFVAWEEWESDPAARQEWLIPLVKEGKGFIAEPGTGRYRSAVIELRASATGLLSKYGFEDGDIFLTRDENGRKGYRGALCRDMERTLAAHGLHTYVGGPEVTCHNLCRSYHGFFLDAARTIPLEDEDEIYRRLSDITVQFWGYDFTIEDDPMFKDDDEDEEARSTPLPETVEG
;
A
#
# COMPACT_ATOMS: atom_id res chain seq x y z
N MET A 1 -13.62 3.55 -3.65
CA MET A 1 -12.90 4.83 -3.89
C MET A 1 -11.57 4.79 -3.18
N ALA A 2 -10.52 5.41 -3.73
CA ALA A 2 -9.22 5.55 -3.09
C ALA A 2 -8.87 7.03 -2.83
N VAL A 3 -8.24 7.30 -1.69
CA VAL A 3 -7.63 8.59 -1.36
C VAL A 3 -6.14 8.51 -1.64
N LEU A 4 -5.61 9.44 -2.44
CA LEU A 4 -4.22 9.45 -2.83
C LEU A 4 -3.42 10.44 -1.97
N LEU A 5 -2.31 9.96 -1.41
CA LEU A 5 -1.41 10.74 -0.58
C LEU A 5 -0.03 10.87 -1.23
N GLY A 6 0.58 12.04 -1.12
CA GLY A 6 1.94 12.29 -1.60
C GLY A 6 2.48 13.65 -1.19
N ASP A 7 3.64 14.02 -1.75
CA ASP A 7 4.26 15.31 -1.45
C ASP A 7 3.39 16.44 -2.03
N GLU A 8 3.18 17.52 -1.28
CA GLU A 8 2.40 18.69 -1.71
C GLU A 8 2.90 19.24 -3.06
N ALA A 9 4.20 19.16 -3.34
CA ALA A 9 4.78 19.58 -4.62
C ALA A 9 4.21 18.79 -5.83
N GLN A 10 3.69 17.59 -5.60
CA GLN A 10 3.10 16.73 -6.63
C GLN A 10 1.63 17.10 -6.92
N ARG A 11 0.98 17.92 -6.10
CA ARG A 11 -0.46 18.22 -6.22
C ARG A 11 -0.88 18.82 -7.57
N ALA A 12 -0.01 19.58 -8.24
CA ALA A 12 -0.37 20.17 -9.54
C ALA A 12 -0.31 19.16 -10.70
N SER A 13 0.54 18.13 -10.61
CA SER A 13 0.82 17.17 -11.68
C SER A 13 0.41 15.74 -11.35
N TRP A 14 -0.21 15.52 -10.19
CA TRP A 14 -0.53 14.18 -9.70
C TRP A 14 -1.38 13.37 -10.68
N PRO A 15 -2.41 13.90 -11.38
CA PRO A 15 -3.24 13.05 -12.23
C PRO A 15 -2.40 12.47 -13.36
N GLU A 16 -1.64 13.30 -14.07
CA GLU A 16 -0.79 12.85 -15.18
C GLU A 16 0.30 11.89 -14.70
N SER A 17 0.95 12.19 -13.58
CA SER A 17 1.99 11.34 -13.00
C SER A 17 1.44 9.99 -12.56
N PHE A 18 0.28 10.00 -11.88
CA PHE A 18 -0.42 8.80 -11.43
C PHE A 18 -0.88 7.94 -12.61
N LEU A 19 -1.49 8.54 -13.63
CA LEU A 19 -1.89 7.87 -14.87
C LEU A 19 -0.68 7.25 -15.59
N SER A 20 0.45 7.95 -15.64
CA SER A 20 1.69 7.41 -16.22
C SER A 20 2.17 6.18 -15.44
N ARG A 21 2.16 6.24 -14.11
CA ARG A 21 2.59 5.12 -13.26
C ARG A 21 1.66 3.92 -13.40
N LEU A 22 0.34 4.11 -13.43
CA LEU A 22 -0.61 3.02 -13.69
C LEU A 22 -0.36 2.34 -15.06
N ARG A 23 0.06 3.09 -16.08
CA ARG A 23 0.44 2.50 -17.39
C ARG A 23 1.71 1.66 -17.33
N GLU A 24 2.65 1.95 -16.43
CA GLU A 24 3.83 1.10 -16.19
C GLU A 24 3.42 -0.24 -15.57
N TRP A 25 2.36 -0.24 -14.78
CA TRP A 25 1.66 -1.45 -14.32
C TRP A 25 0.78 -2.08 -15.41
N GLY A 26 0.85 -1.58 -16.65
CA GLY A 26 0.11 -2.01 -17.83
C GLY A 26 -1.40 -1.79 -17.80
N ILE A 27 -1.87 -0.95 -16.90
CA ILE A 27 -3.24 -0.53 -16.92
C ILE A 27 -3.46 0.47 -18.04
N ARG A 28 -4.47 0.20 -18.88
CA ARG A 28 -4.91 1.10 -19.94
C ARG A 28 -6.15 1.84 -19.50
N LEU A 29 -6.10 3.16 -19.62
CA LEU A 29 -7.20 4.05 -19.31
C LEU A 29 -7.66 4.71 -20.60
N VAL A 30 -8.86 4.33 -21.07
CA VAL A 30 -9.46 4.82 -22.31
C VAL A 30 -10.43 5.95 -21.95
N PRO A 31 -10.27 7.18 -22.47
CA PRO A 31 -11.17 8.28 -22.14
C PRO A 31 -12.64 7.95 -22.49
N LEU A 32 -13.56 8.19 -21.55
CA LEU A 32 -15.01 8.09 -21.76
C LEU A 32 -15.64 9.48 -21.85
N ALA A 33 -15.31 10.33 -20.88
CA ALA A 33 -15.75 11.72 -20.77
C ALA A 33 -14.68 12.52 -20.01
N GLU A 34 -14.88 13.83 -19.84
CA GLU A 34 -13.96 14.66 -19.08
C GLU A 34 -13.77 14.11 -17.65
N GLY A 35 -12.52 13.79 -17.28
CA GLY A 35 -12.17 13.25 -15.97
C GLY A 35 -12.53 11.76 -15.73
N ARG A 36 -13.20 11.10 -16.68
CA ARG A 36 -13.67 9.70 -16.57
C ARG A 36 -13.05 8.81 -17.64
N PHE A 37 -12.53 7.66 -17.21
CA PHE A 37 -11.82 6.71 -18.06
C PHE A 37 -12.38 5.31 -17.88
N MET A 38 -12.48 4.55 -18.96
CA MET A 38 -12.69 3.12 -18.92
C MET A 38 -11.38 2.43 -18.54
N LEU A 39 -11.48 1.50 -17.61
CA LEU A 39 -10.38 0.69 -17.12
C LEU A 39 -10.27 -0.59 -17.94
N SER A 40 -9.14 -0.77 -18.61
CA SER A 40 -8.79 -2.00 -19.32
C SER A 40 -7.47 -2.53 -18.78
N THR A 41 -7.45 -3.81 -18.42
CA THR A 41 -6.28 -4.45 -17.83
C THR A 41 -5.42 -5.14 -18.91
N PHE A 42 -4.33 -5.79 -18.50
CA PHE A 42 -3.39 -6.47 -19.43
C PHE A 42 -4.05 -7.59 -20.25
N SER A 43 -5.07 -8.24 -19.70
CA SER A 43 -5.85 -9.28 -20.38
C SER A 43 -6.82 -8.71 -21.45
N ASN A 44 -6.87 -7.38 -21.60
CA ASN A 44 -7.86 -6.62 -22.37
C ASN A 44 -9.31 -6.80 -21.90
N SER A 45 -9.52 -7.30 -20.69
CA SER A 45 -10.84 -7.25 -20.04
C SER A 45 -11.21 -5.81 -19.72
N THR A 46 -12.51 -5.50 -19.79
CA THR A 46 -13.03 -4.16 -19.50
C THR A 46 -13.67 -4.19 -18.13
N TYR A 47 -12.92 -3.76 -17.12
CA TYR A 47 -13.32 -3.97 -15.74
C TYR A 47 -14.39 -2.97 -15.26
N GLY A 48 -14.32 -1.73 -15.74
CA GLY A 48 -15.16 -0.67 -15.19
C GLY A 48 -14.79 0.72 -15.68
N ALA A 49 -15.25 1.72 -14.93
CA ALA A 49 -14.88 3.11 -15.14
C ALA A 49 -14.26 3.72 -13.89
N VAL A 50 -13.28 4.60 -14.09
CA VAL A 50 -12.59 5.34 -13.05
C VAL A 50 -12.76 6.83 -13.29
N GLU A 51 -12.87 7.59 -12.21
CA GLU A 51 -12.97 9.04 -12.21
C GLU A 51 -11.93 9.61 -11.26
N PHE A 52 -11.16 10.57 -11.76
CA PHE A 52 -10.12 11.25 -11.00
C PHE A 52 -10.63 12.61 -10.53
N LEU A 53 -10.60 12.82 -9.22
CA LEU A 53 -11.07 14.05 -8.59
C LEU A 53 -9.91 14.74 -7.88
N GLY A 54 -9.72 16.03 -8.16
CA GLY A 54 -8.79 16.85 -7.38
C GLY A 54 -9.23 16.98 -5.92
N PRO A 55 -8.35 17.52 -5.04
CA PRO A 55 -8.64 17.64 -3.61
C PRO A 55 -9.93 18.39 -3.30
N GLU A 56 -10.18 19.49 -4.00
CA GLU A 56 -11.37 20.32 -3.80
C GLU A 56 -12.65 19.60 -4.26
N ALA A 57 -12.66 19.07 -5.48
CA ALA A 57 -13.82 18.37 -6.04
C ALA A 57 -14.17 17.10 -5.25
N GLY A 58 -13.16 16.31 -4.87
CA GLY A 58 -13.36 15.13 -4.05
C GLY A 58 -13.76 15.47 -2.61
N GLY A 59 -13.13 16.48 -1.99
CA GLY A 59 -13.50 16.95 -0.65
C GLY A 59 -14.94 17.48 -0.59
N ALA A 60 -15.41 18.14 -1.66
CA ALA A 60 -16.80 18.56 -1.77
C ALA A 60 -17.75 17.35 -1.95
N ARG A 61 -17.42 16.44 -2.87
CA ARG A 61 -18.24 15.25 -3.18
C ARG A 61 -18.39 14.31 -1.98
N PHE A 62 -17.33 14.16 -1.21
CA PHE A 62 -17.24 13.26 -0.05
C PHE A 62 -17.27 14.03 1.27
N SER A 63 -17.88 15.22 1.26
CA SER A 63 -18.04 16.02 2.47
C SER A 63 -18.88 15.27 3.50
N GLY A 64 -18.35 15.13 4.72
CA GLY A 64 -19.00 14.40 5.81
C GLY A 64 -18.56 12.93 5.95
N GLU A 65 -17.75 12.42 5.03
CA GLU A 65 -17.16 11.08 5.15
C GLU A 65 -16.07 11.05 6.21
N ILE A 66 -16.24 10.19 7.23
CA ILE A 66 -15.38 10.17 8.42
C ILE A 66 -13.93 9.84 8.05
N TRP A 67 -13.74 8.89 7.13
CA TRP A 67 -12.43 8.42 6.68
C TRP A 67 -11.59 9.51 5.99
N ALA A 68 -12.20 10.59 5.49
CA ALA A 68 -11.47 11.72 4.92
C ALA A 68 -10.73 12.57 5.98
N THR A 69 -11.05 12.36 7.26
CA THR A 69 -10.49 13.10 8.40
C THR A 69 -9.73 12.23 9.40
N MET A 70 -9.62 10.92 9.12
CA MET A 70 -8.94 10.00 10.02
C MET A 70 -7.42 10.05 9.84
N PRO A 71 -6.65 10.01 10.95
CA PRO A 71 -5.20 9.88 10.88
C PRO A 71 -4.83 8.52 10.29
N SER A 72 -3.69 8.45 9.60
CA SER A 72 -3.19 7.20 9.07
C SER A 72 -2.64 6.31 10.18
N PRO A 73 -2.82 4.98 10.10
CA PRO A 73 -2.10 4.07 10.99
C PRO A 73 -0.59 4.07 10.72
N CYS A 74 -0.15 4.61 9.57
CA CYS A 74 1.24 4.77 9.21
C CYS A 74 1.68 6.23 9.43
N PRO A 75 2.57 6.51 10.42
CA PRO A 75 3.04 7.86 10.69
C PRO A 75 3.70 8.55 9.49
N PHE A 76 4.29 7.77 8.57
CA PHE A 76 4.90 8.30 7.34
C PHE A 76 3.89 8.91 6.37
N LEU A 77 2.63 8.52 6.47
CA LEU A 77 1.56 9.04 5.63
C LEU A 77 0.91 10.29 6.24
N ASP A 78 1.07 10.53 7.54
CA ASP A 78 0.51 11.71 8.22
C ASP A 78 1.18 13.01 7.77
N ASP A 79 2.43 12.94 7.31
CA ASP A 79 3.17 14.08 6.75
C ASP A 79 2.86 14.34 5.27
N LEU A 80 2.04 13.48 4.62
CA LEU A 80 1.70 13.60 3.21
C LEU A 80 0.39 14.37 3.01
N ALA A 81 0.32 15.10 1.90
CA ALA A 81 -0.88 15.81 1.51
C ALA A 81 -1.84 14.91 0.74
N ILE A 82 -3.14 15.18 0.86
CA ILE A 82 -4.15 14.63 -0.05
C ILE A 82 -3.93 15.25 -1.43
N LEU A 83 -3.49 14.42 -2.38
CA LEU A 83 -3.30 14.78 -3.77
C LEU A 83 -4.62 14.75 -4.53
N GLY A 84 -5.49 13.79 -4.25
CA GLY A 84 -6.77 13.64 -4.92
C GLY A 84 -7.47 12.34 -4.56
N PHE A 85 -8.52 12.03 -5.31
CA PHE A 85 -9.37 10.86 -5.10
C PHE A 85 -9.56 10.11 -6.42
N VAL A 86 -9.66 8.79 -6.33
CA VAL A 86 -10.01 7.91 -7.44
C VAL A 86 -11.32 7.22 -7.08
N ALA A 87 -12.41 7.66 -7.70
CA ALA A 87 -13.67 6.94 -7.65
C ALA A 87 -13.68 5.92 -8.79
N TRP A 88 -14.33 4.78 -8.59
CA TRP A 88 -14.53 3.81 -9.65
C TRP A 88 -15.87 3.12 -9.51
N GLU A 89 -16.31 2.57 -10.63
CA GLU A 89 -17.51 1.77 -10.82
C GLU A 89 -17.05 0.47 -11.48
N GLU A 90 -17.40 -0.66 -10.89
CA GLU A 90 -17.05 -2.00 -11.39
C GLU A 90 -18.21 -2.52 -12.25
N TRP A 91 -17.89 -3.13 -13.39
CA TRP A 91 -18.86 -3.73 -14.31
C TRP A 91 -18.68 -5.24 -14.44
N GLU A 92 -17.47 -5.74 -14.20
CA GLU A 92 -17.14 -7.17 -14.16
C GLU A 92 -16.90 -7.61 -12.72
N SER A 93 -17.46 -8.76 -12.34
CA SER A 93 -17.28 -9.36 -11.01
C SER A 93 -16.10 -10.33 -10.94
N ASP A 94 -15.26 -10.41 -11.97
CA ASP A 94 -14.08 -11.29 -11.98
C ASP A 94 -13.06 -10.83 -10.93
N PRO A 95 -12.82 -11.61 -9.86
CA PRO A 95 -11.87 -11.24 -8.82
C PRO A 95 -10.44 -11.11 -9.36
N ALA A 96 -10.06 -11.86 -10.40
CA ALA A 96 -8.71 -11.76 -10.97
C ALA A 96 -8.48 -10.41 -11.65
N ALA A 97 -9.47 -9.90 -12.41
CA ALA A 97 -9.40 -8.59 -13.04
C ALA A 97 -9.36 -7.45 -12.00
N ARG A 98 -10.03 -7.64 -10.85
CA ARG A 98 -9.97 -6.71 -9.71
C ARG A 98 -8.57 -6.58 -9.13
N GLN A 99 -7.88 -7.70 -8.91
CA GLN A 99 -6.51 -7.71 -8.38
C GLN A 99 -5.54 -6.94 -9.30
N GLU A 100 -5.68 -7.10 -10.62
CA GLU A 100 -4.85 -6.44 -11.64
C GLU A 100 -4.91 -4.90 -11.55
N TRP A 101 -6.01 -4.32 -11.05
CA TRP A 101 -6.15 -2.86 -10.88
C TRP A 101 -5.93 -2.38 -9.44
N LEU A 102 -6.42 -3.10 -8.44
CA LEU A 102 -6.37 -2.65 -7.05
C LEU A 102 -4.93 -2.63 -6.50
N ILE A 103 -4.10 -3.62 -6.82
CA ILE A 103 -2.71 -3.64 -6.34
C ILE A 103 -1.94 -2.40 -6.84
N PRO A 104 -1.95 -2.05 -8.15
CA PRO A 104 -1.34 -0.82 -8.62
C PRO A 104 -1.92 0.44 -7.97
N LEU A 105 -3.25 0.52 -7.81
CA LEU A 105 -3.92 1.65 -7.16
C LEU A 105 -3.42 1.86 -5.72
N VAL A 106 -3.29 0.77 -4.96
CA VAL A 106 -2.78 0.76 -3.57
C VAL A 106 -1.33 1.21 -3.51
N LYS A 107 -0.48 0.66 -4.38
CA LYS A 107 0.94 1.01 -4.46
C LYS A 107 1.16 2.47 -4.83
N GLU A 108 0.35 3.00 -5.75
CA GLU A 108 0.50 4.38 -6.20
C GLU A 108 -0.20 5.39 -5.30
N GLY A 109 -1.30 4.99 -4.65
CA GLY A 109 -2.16 5.89 -3.89
C GLY A 109 -1.75 6.08 -2.44
N LYS A 110 -1.14 5.08 -1.80
CA LYS A 110 -0.63 5.09 -0.42
C LYS A 110 -1.64 5.39 0.70
N GLY A 111 -2.79 6.01 0.44
CA GLY A 111 -3.74 6.44 1.46
C GLY A 111 -4.68 5.32 1.93
N PHE A 112 -5.95 5.44 1.56
CA PHE A 112 -6.99 4.51 2.01
C PHE A 112 -7.88 4.15 0.85
N ILE A 113 -8.47 2.96 0.96
CA ILE A 113 -9.64 2.60 0.19
C ILE A 113 -10.86 2.77 1.08
N ALA A 114 -11.91 3.38 0.55
CA ALA A 114 -13.15 3.61 1.27
C ALA A 114 -14.35 3.32 0.37
N GLU A 115 -15.43 2.87 1.01
CA GLU A 115 -16.75 2.75 0.42
C GLU A 115 -17.57 3.99 0.80
N PRO A 116 -17.94 4.85 -0.16
CA PRO A 116 -18.76 6.03 0.11
C PRO A 116 -20.10 5.65 0.74
N GLY A 117 -20.55 6.43 1.73
CA GLY A 117 -21.88 6.31 2.33
C GLY A 117 -22.03 5.21 3.39
N THR A 118 -21.13 4.23 3.47
CA THR A 118 -21.19 3.17 4.50
C THR A 118 -20.27 3.43 5.69
N GLY A 119 -19.30 4.35 5.53
CA GLY A 119 -18.26 4.63 6.51
C GLY A 119 -17.19 3.53 6.61
N ARG A 120 -17.27 2.47 5.79
CA ARG A 120 -16.26 1.41 5.74
C ARG A 120 -15.02 1.91 5.00
N TYR A 121 -13.85 1.65 5.56
CA TYR A 121 -12.57 2.01 4.97
C TYR A 121 -11.47 1.04 5.42
N ARG A 122 -10.40 0.99 4.63
CA ARG A 122 -9.20 0.21 4.90
C ARG A 122 -7.97 1.01 4.48
N SER A 123 -6.94 1.01 5.33
CA SER A 123 -5.66 1.61 4.95
C SER A 123 -4.99 0.76 3.88
N ALA A 124 -4.40 1.43 2.89
CA ALA A 124 -3.57 0.79 1.88
C ALA A 124 -2.24 0.28 2.46
N VAL A 125 -1.95 0.61 3.72
CA VAL A 125 -0.70 0.32 4.41
C VAL A 125 -0.97 -0.26 5.80
N ILE A 126 -0.24 -1.30 6.17
CA ILE A 126 -0.34 -1.98 7.47
C ILE A 126 0.99 -1.98 8.21
N GLU A 127 0.93 -2.01 9.54
CA GLU A 127 2.09 -2.26 10.39
C GLU A 127 2.50 -3.74 10.28
N LEU A 128 3.80 -3.96 10.07
CA LEU A 128 4.42 -5.27 9.98
C LEU A 128 5.54 -5.37 11.02
N ARG A 129 5.73 -6.59 11.51
CA ARG A 129 6.78 -6.93 12.48
C ARG A 129 7.50 -8.17 12.00
N ALA A 130 8.82 -8.09 11.95
CA ALA A 130 9.65 -9.22 11.54
C ALA A 130 10.93 -9.29 12.37
N SER A 131 11.52 -10.48 12.40
CA SER A 131 12.86 -10.67 12.94
C SER A 131 13.88 -9.82 12.19
N ALA A 132 14.81 -9.21 12.92
CA ALA A 132 15.91 -8.42 12.35
C ALA A 132 16.87 -9.27 11.48
N THR A 133 16.76 -10.60 11.52
CA THR A 133 17.47 -11.51 10.60
C THR A 133 17.18 -11.21 9.12
N GLY A 134 16.07 -10.54 8.80
CA GLY A 134 15.78 -10.06 7.45
C GLY A 134 16.87 -9.15 6.85
N LEU A 135 17.66 -8.47 7.69
CA LEU A 135 18.81 -7.64 7.27
C LEU A 135 19.92 -8.44 6.57
N LEU A 136 20.03 -9.73 6.89
CA LEU A 136 21.01 -10.65 6.31
C LEU A 136 20.50 -11.31 5.01
N SER A 137 19.18 -11.27 4.79
CA SER A 137 18.54 -11.96 3.67
C SER A 137 18.84 -11.26 2.35
N LYS A 138 19.15 -12.02 1.30
CA LYS A 138 19.14 -11.49 -0.07
C LYS A 138 17.74 -10.98 -0.46
N TYR A 139 16.67 -11.52 0.09
CA TYR A 139 15.30 -11.12 -0.21
C TYR A 139 14.75 -10.08 0.76
N GLY A 140 15.45 -9.80 1.87
CA GLY A 140 15.02 -8.78 2.83
C GLY A 140 13.95 -9.27 3.80
N PHE A 141 13.06 -8.34 4.17
CA PHE A 141 11.91 -8.62 5.01
C PHE A 141 10.70 -8.80 4.11
N GLU A 142 10.11 -10.00 4.13
CA GLU A 142 9.10 -10.43 3.15
C GLU A 142 9.62 -10.26 1.70
N ASP A 143 8.84 -10.58 0.68
CA ASP A 143 9.29 -10.62 -0.74
C ASP A 143 9.67 -9.24 -1.35
N GLY A 144 9.91 -8.22 -0.51
CA GLY A 144 10.34 -6.88 -0.93
C GLY A 144 9.25 -6.01 -1.56
N ASP A 145 8.30 -6.65 -2.22
CA ASP A 145 7.25 -6.00 -2.99
C ASP A 145 6.26 -5.25 -2.10
N ILE A 146 6.18 -5.64 -0.83
CA ILE A 146 5.33 -5.04 0.19
C ILE A 146 5.83 -3.66 0.65
N PHE A 147 7.07 -3.28 0.40
CA PHE A 147 7.59 -2.04 0.95
C PHE A 147 7.08 -0.81 0.18
N LEU A 148 7.01 0.34 0.87
CA LEU A 148 6.60 1.64 0.31
C LEU A 148 7.75 2.31 -0.47
N THR A 149 8.09 1.82 -1.67
CA THR A 149 9.45 2.04 -2.24
C THR A 149 9.58 2.94 -3.45
N ARG A 150 8.52 3.59 -3.93
CA ARG A 150 8.64 4.56 -5.02
C ARG A 150 9.13 5.95 -4.54
N ASP A 151 9.98 5.99 -3.52
CA ASP A 151 10.62 7.21 -3.06
C ASP A 151 11.85 7.49 -3.92
N GLU A 152 11.80 8.56 -4.72
CA GLU A 152 12.85 8.94 -5.68
C GLU A 152 14.17 9.36 -5.01
N ASN A 153 14.19 9.56 -3.69
CA ASN A 153 15.36 10.04 -2.95
C ASN A 153 15.81 9.03 -1.88
N GLY A 154 16.84 8.23 -2.17
CA GLY A 154 17.27 7.04 -1.40
C GLY A 154 17.65 7.19 0.09
N ARG A 155 17.59 8.38 0.68
CA ARG A 155 17.72 8.62 2.15
C ARG A 155 16.70 9.61 2.74
N LYS A 156 15.81 10.14 1.92
CA LYS A 156 14.67 10.97 2.33
C LYS A 156 13.39 10.14 2.19
N GLY A 157 12.28 10.60 2.75
CA GLY A 157 11.02 9.85 2.71
C GLY A 157 11.02 8.60 3.59
N TYR A 158 10.12 7.67 3.26
CA TYR A 158 9.85 6.42 3.97
C TYR A 158 11.11 5.56 4.08
N ARG A 159 11.82 5.33 2.97
CA ARG A 159 12.99 4.43 2.98
C ARG A 159 14.07 4.90 3.96
N GLY A 160 14.40 6.19 3.93
CA GLY A 160 15.41 6.75 4.82
C GLY A 160 14.96 6.73 6.28
N ALA A 161 13.69 6.97 6.54
CA ALA A 161 13.15 6.93 7.90
C ALA A 161 13.11 5.49 8.44
N LEU A 162 12.70 4.52 7.62
CA LEU A 162 12.73 3.11 7.93
C LEU A 162 14.15 2.64 8.31
N CYS A 163 15.15 2.94 7.49
CA CYS A 163 16.55 2.59 7.82
C CYS A 163 16.97 3.17 9.18
N ARG A 164 16.67 4.44 9.45
CA ARG A 164 17.00 5.09 10.73
C ARG A 164 16.28 4.44 11.91
N ASP A 165 15.04 4.01 11.73
CA ASP A 165 14.25 3.35 12.78
C ASP A 165 14.79 1.95 13.07
N MET A 166 15.19 1.20 12.03
CA MET A 166 15.87 -0.07 12.19
C MET A 166 17.23 0.10 12.91
N GLU A 167 18.06 1.05 12.47
CA GLU A 167 19.35 1.35 13.12
C GLU A 167 19.17 1.72 14.60
N ARG A 168 18.15 2.52 14.92
CA ARG A 168 17.80 2.90 16.30
C ARG A 168 17.36 1.69 17.12
N THR A 169 16.55 0.81 16.54
CA THR A 169 16.10 -0.43 17.17
C THR A 169 17.28 -1.32 17.49
N LEU A 170 18.16 -1.57 16.52
CA LEU A 170 19.39 -2.35 16.73
C LEU A 170 20.26 -1.72 17.84
N ALA A 171 20.43 -0.39 17.83
CA ALA A 171 21.24 0.31 18.81
C ALA A 171 20.70 0.16 20.24
N ALA A 172 19.37 0.12 20.42
CA ALA A 172 18.74 -0.15 21.72
C ALA A 172 19.07 -1.56 22.25
N HIS A 173 19.43 -2.48 21.37
CA HIS A 173 19.89 -3.83 21.68
C HIS A 173 21.42 -3.97 21.68
N GLY A 174 22.16 -2.85 21.65
CA GLY A 174 23.63 -2.85 21.66
C GLY A 174 24.25 -3.33 20.35
N LEU A 175 23.53 -3.20 19.23
CA LEU A 175 24.03 -3.50 17.89
C LEU A 175 24.00 -2.24 17.03
N HIS A 176 25.12 -1.93 16.41
CA HIS A 176 25.22 -0.83 15.47
C HIS A 176 25.59 -1.40 14.10
N THR A 177 24.91 -0.92 13.06
CA THR A 177 25.25 -1.20 11.66
C THR A 177 24.71 -0.06 10.83
N TYR A 178 25.22 0.10 9.63
CA TYR A 178 24.57 0.90 8.60
C TYR A 178 23.52 0.04 7.88
N VAL A 179 22.28 0.53 7.81
CA VAL A 179 21.15 -0.14 7.12
C VAL A 179 20.81 0.60 5.82
N GLY A 180 20.78 -0.11 4.70
CA GLY A 180 20.31 0.44 3.42
C GLY A 180 20.17 -0.61 2.32
N GLY A 181 19.77 -0.20 1.11
CA GLY A 181 19.66 -1.06 -0.08
C GLY A 181 20.24 -0.37 -1.32
N PRO A 182 20.42 -1.06 -2.47
CA PRO A 182 20.69 -0.36 -3.72
C PRO A 182 19.50 0.55 -4.12
N GLU A 183 19.76 1.57 -4.94
CA GLU A 183 18.79 2.65 -5.22
C GLU A 183 17.63 2.25 -6.15
N VAL A 184 17.74 1.18 -6.94
CA VAL A 184 16.96 1.12 -8.18
C VAL A 184 16.07 -0.12 -8.36
N THR A 185 16.40 -1.31 -7.83
CA THR A 185 15.70 -2.55 -8.28
C THR A 185 15.81 -3.76 -7.36
N CYS A 186 15.95 -3.59 -6.06
CA CYS A 186 16.03 -4.73 -5.14
C CYS A 186 14.73 -4.93 -4.36
N HIS A 187 14.25 -6.18 -4.34
CA HIS A 187 13.29 -6.71 -3.36
C HIS A 187 13.80 -6.58 -1.89
N ASN A 188 14.91 -5.88 -1.64
CA ASN A 188 15.40 -5.68 -0.29
C ASN A 188 15.99 -4.26 -0.13
N LEU A 189 15.23 -3.39 0.53
CA LEU A 189 15.63 -1.98 0.72
C LEU A 189 16.45 -1.75 1.97
N CYS A 190 16.52 -2.76 2.84
CA CYS A 190 17.12 -2.68 4.16
C CYS A 190 18.03 -3.90 4.38
N ARG A 191 19.32 -3.71 4.09
CA ARG A 191 20.42 -4.66 4.32
C ARG A 191 21.49 -4.04 5.21
N SER A 192 22.21 -4.90 5.92
CA SER A 192 23.49 -4.54 6.54
C SER A 192 24.62 -4.60 5.52
N TYR A 193 25.38 -3.51 5.35
CA TYR A 193 26.52 -3.45 4.40
C TYR A 193 27.91 -3.58 5.03
N HIS A 194 28.04 -3.33 6.33
CA HIS A 194 29.35 -3.12 6.97
C HIS A 194 29.59 -3.96 8.23
N GLY A 195 28.90 -5.09 8.38
CA GLY A 195 28.97 -5.88 9.62
C GLY A 195 28.27 -5.22 10.79
N PHE A 196 28.29 -5.87 11.95
CA PHE A 196 27.66 -5.39 13.17
C PHE A 196 28.74 -5.00 14.20
N PHE A 197 28.56 -3.84 14.81
CA PHE A 197 29.43 -3.31 15.85
C PHE A 197 28.69 -3.39 17.19
N LEU A 198 29.33 -3.92 18.23
CA LEU A 198 28.74 -3.99 19.57
C LEU A 198 29.03 -2.71 20.38
N ASP A 199 30.21 -2.15 20.18
CA ASP A 199 30.65 -0.86 20.71
C ASP A 199 31.77 -0.30 19.82
N ALA A 200 32.32 0.88 20.17
CA ALA A 200 33.37 1.53 19.38
C ALA A 200 34.69 0.72 19.28
N ALA A 201 34.87 -0.32 20.10
CA ALA A 201 36.09 -1.12 20.19
C ALA A 201 35.90 -2.60 19.78
N ARG A 202 34.65 -3.08 19.66
CA ARG A 202 34.34 -4.48 19.33
C ARG A 202 33.41 -4.59 18.12
N THR A 203 33.96 -5.13 17.04
CA THR A 203 33.23 -5.51 15.82
C THR A 203 32.97 -7.01 15.83
N ILE A 204 31.76 -7.42 15.44
CA ILE A 204 31.49 -8.81 15.04
C ILE A 204 31.73 -8.87 13.53
N PRO A 205 32.77 -9.60 13.06
CA PRO A 205 33.00 -9.79 11.63
C PRO A 205 31.77 -10.41 10.97
N LEU A 206 31.45 -10.01 9.73
CA LEU A 206 30.36 -10.61 8.95
C LEU A 206 30.51 -12.13 8.76
N GLU A 207 31.73 -12.64 8.91
CA GLU A 207 32.09 -14.05 8.79
C GLU A 207 31.63 -14.90 10.00
N ASP A 208 31.26 -14.29 11.13
CA ASP A 208 30.65 -14.96 12.28
C ASP A 208 29.12 -14.93 12.17
N GLU A 209 28.62 -15.56 11.10
CA GLU A 209 27.20 -15.54 10.72
C GLU A 209 26.29 -16.10 11.83
N ASP A 210 26.76 -17.11 12.58
CA ASP A 210 26.01 -17.74 13.68
C ASP A 210 25.83 -16.78 14.87
N GLU A 211 26.88 -16.05 15.29
CA GLU A 211 26.74 -15.05 16.36
C GLU A 211 25.81 -13.91 15.94
N ILE A 212 25.95 -13.42 14.70
CA ILE A 212 25.10 -12.34 14.17
C ILE A 212 23.64 -12.80 14.10
N TYR A 213 23.38 -13.97 13.51
CA TYR A 213 22.03 -14.50 13.37
C TYR A 213 21.34 -14.66 14.72
N ARG A 214 22.02 -15.26 15.71
CA ARG A 214 21.48 -15.46 17.06
C ARG A 214 21.17 -14.14 17.77
N ARG A 215 21.94 -13.08 17.53
CA ARG A 215 21.67 -11.76 18.13
C ARG A 215 20.50 -11.06 17.46
N LEU A 216 20.38 -11.19 16.14
CA LEU A 216 19.29 -10.59 15.38
C LEU A 216 17.96 -11.32 15.59
N SER A 217 17.98 -12.63 15.85
CA SER A 217 16.76 -13.43 16.04
C SER A 217 15.92 -12.98 17.24
N ASP A 218 16.55 -12.35 18.24
CA ASP A 218 15.88 -11.84 19.44
C ASP A 218 15.37 -10.40 19.26
N ILE A 219 15.62 -9.79 18.09
CA ILE A 219 15.24 -8.40 17.79
C ILE A 219 14.12 -8.40 16.78
N THR A 220 12.99 -7.82 17.17
CA THR A 220 11.89 -7.53 16.25
C THR A 220 12.00 -6.10 15.75
N VAL A 221 11.99 -5.92 14.43
CA VAL A 221 11.86 -4.60 13.82
C VAL A 221 10.43 -4.37 13.39
N GLN A 222 9.99 -3.13 13.52
CA GLN A 222 8.69 -2.65 13.08
C GLN A 222 8.85 -1.83 11.80
N PHE A 223 7.93 -2.03 10.86
CA PHE A 223 7.87 -1.26 9.62
C PHE A 223 6.44 -1.23 9.08
N TRP A 224 6.20 -0.50 7.98
CA TRP A 224 4.89 -0.39 7.36
C TRP A 224 4.96 -0.79 5.90
N GLY A 225 4.05 -1.60 5.41
CA GLY A 225 4.04 -2.08 4.02
C GLY A 225 2.66 -1.98 3.38
N TYR A 226 2.61 -2.05 2.06
CA TYR A 226 1.37 -2.17 1.30
C TYR A 226 0.62 -3.43 1.73
N ASP A 227 -0.68 -3.28 1.96
CA ASP A 227 -1.57 -4.37 2.28
C ASP A 227 -2.10 -5.00 0.99
N PHE A 228 -1.46 -6.08 0.51
CA PHE A 228 -1.94 -6.80 -0.67
C PHE A 228 -3.20 -7.61 -0.42
N THR A 229 -3.55 -7.88 0.85
CA THR A 229 -4.78 -8.61 1.17
C THR A 229 -6.03 -7.73 1.07
N ILE A 230 -5.87 -6.47 0.66
CA ILE A 230 -6.98 -5.56 0.37
C ILE A 230 -7.81 -6.01 -0.83
N GLU A 231 -7.22 -6.78 -1.74
CA GLU A 231 -7.95 -7.37 -2.87
C GLU A 231 -8.93 -8.47 -2.43
N ASP A 232 -8.68 -9.10 -1.29
CA ASP A 232 -9.54 -10.13 -0.70
C ASP A 232 -10.65 -9.55 0.19
N ASP A 233 -10.67 -8.22 0.38
CA ASP A 233 -11.58 -7.56 1.31
C ASP A 233 -13.05 -7.80 0.93
N PRO A 234 -13.88 -8.26 1.88
CA PRO A 234 -15.32 -8.36 1.66
C PRO A 234 -15.99 -7.04 1.26
N MET A 235 -15.41 -5.87 1.55
CA MET A 235 -15.87 -4.57 1.04
C MET A 235 -15.96 -4.51 -0.48
N PHE A 236 -15.20 -5.34 -1.19
CA PHE A 236 -15.19 -5.38 -2.65
C PHE A 236 -15.82 -6.65 -3.20
N LYS A 237 -16.17 -7.63 -2.36
CA LYS A 237 -16.89 -8.82 -2.84
C LYS A 237 -18.35 -8.43 -3.02
N ASP A 238 -18.88 -8.64 -4.22
CA ASP A 238 -20.32 -8.54 -4.42
C ASP A 238 -20.98 -9.52 -3.45
N ASP A 239 -21.80 -9.00 -2.54
CA ASP A 239 -22.69 -9.79 -1.71
C ASP A 239 -23.81 -10.36 -2.61
N ASP A 240 -23.46 -11.20 -3.59
CA ASP A 240 -24.41 -12.01 -4.37
C ASP A 240 -25.18 -12.99 -3.46
N GLU A 241 -24.75 -13.17 -2.20
CA GLU A 241 -25.47 -13.98 -1.21
C GLU A 241 -26.75 -13.31 -0.67
N ASP A 242 -26.98 -12.02 -0.91
CA ASP A 242 -28.18 -11.31 -0.42
C ASP A 242 -29.36 -11.28 -1.42
N GLU A 243 -29.17 -11.66 -2.70
CA GLU A 243 -30.27 -11.74 -3.68
C GLU A 243 -31.08 -13.06 -3.60
N GLU A 244 -30.48 -14.18 -3.18
CA GLU A 244 -31.24 -15.42 -2.96
C GLU A 244 -32.19 -15.33 -1.75
N ALA A 245 -31.88 -14.50 -0.75
CA ALA A 245 -32.73 -14.30 0.43
C ALA A 245 -34.03 -13.51 0.13
N ARG A 246 -34.10 -12.78 -1.01
CA ARG A 246 -35.29 -11.98 -1.39
C ARG A 246 -36.25 -12.71 -2.34
N SER A 247 -35.93 -13.92 -2.75
CA SER A 247 -36.74 -14.73 -3.68
C SER A 247 -37.57 -15.81 -2.99
N THR A 248 -38.04 -15.56 -1.75
CA THR A 248 -39.03 -16.46 -1.13
C THR A 248 -40.41 -16.17 -1.71
N PRO A 249 -41.07 -17.10 -2.42
CA PRO A 249 -42.43 -16.87 -2.89
C PRO A 249 -43.37 -16.76 -1.70
N LEU A 250 -44.24 -15.74 -1.70
CA LEU A 250 -45.32 -15.64 -0.73
C LEU A 250 -46.19 -16.91 -0.79
N PRO A 251 -46.60 -17.50 0.35
CA PRO A 251 -47.42 -18.69 0.36
C PRO A 251 -48.78 -18.38 -0.27
N GLU A 252 -49.19 -19.20 -1.24
CA GLU A 252 -50.51 -19.16 -1.84
C GLU A 252 -51.57 -19.28 -0.75
N THR A 253 -52.50 -18.32 -0.72
CA THR A 253 -53.73 -18.38 0.06
C THR A 253 -54.51 -19.63 -0.33
N VAL A 254 -54.60 -20.59 0.60
CA VAL A 254 -55.56 -21.70 0.50
C VAL A 254 -56.91 -21.17 0.97
N GLU A 255 -57.81 -20.93 0.02
CA GLU A 255 -59.23 -20.74 0.32
C GLU A 255 -59.81 -22.05 0.88
N GLY A 256 -60.48 -21.94 2.03
CA GLY A 256 -61.27 -22.98 2.67
C GLY A 256 -62.40 -22.36 3.48
#